data_AF-A0ABD2L453-F1
#
_entry.id   AF-A0ABD2L453-F1
#
_cell.length_a   1.000
_cell.length_b   1.000
_cell.length_c   1.000
_cell.angle_alpha   90.00
_cell.angle_beta   90.00
_cell.angle_gamma   90.00
#
_symmetry.space_group_name_H-M   'P 1'
#
loop_
_entity.id
_entity.type
_entity.pdbx_description
1 polymer ?
#
loop_
_entity_poly.entity_id
_entity_poly.type
_entity_poly.pdbx_seq_one_letter_code
_entity_poly.pdbx_strand_id
1 'polypeptide(L)' 'MHKKIMFPTSPLIAGDLRLTEIDVRDHSGVSAEEVPAKMTEFVDWFNSHEHTTDIISLTAEVHYRLFKQCCTGPEGI' A
#
# COMPACT_ATOMS: atom_id res chain seq x y z
N MET A 1 9.23 2.50 7.09
CA MET A 1 10.37 2.48 6.13
C MET A 1 10.30 3.59 5.07
N HIS A 2 9.10 4.00 4.61
CA HIS A 2 8.92 5.09 3.63
C HIS A 2 9.75 6.35 3.92
N LYS A 3 9.73 6.88 5.14
CA LYS A 3 10.54 8.03 5.56
C LYS A 3 12.03 7.86 5.23
N LYS A 4 12.64 6.72 5.58
CA LYS A 4 14.07 6.47 5.32
C LYS A 4 14.39 6.39 3.82
N ILE A 5 13.48 5.85 3.03
CA ILE A 5 13.64 5.65 1.59
C ILE A 5 13.49 6.98 0.83
N MET A 6 12.47 7.78 1.17
CA MET A 6 12.14 9.00 0.44
C MET A 6 12.87 10.24 0.94
N PHE A 7 13.38 10.25 2.17
CA PHE A 7 14.03 11.45 2.72
C PHE A 7 15.16 12.03 1.86
N PRO A 8 16.04 11.22 1.22
CA PRO A 8 17.09 11.77 0.36
C PRO A 8 16.59 12.51 -0.89
N THR A 9 15.40 12.17 -1.40
CA THR A 9 14.87 12.70 -2.68
C THR A 9 13.68 13.62 -2.50
N SER A 10 12.88 13.44 -1.46
CA SER A 10 11.65 14.20 -1.21
C SER A 10 11.35 14.28 0.29
N PRO A 11 12.16 15.05 1.07
CA PRO A 11 12.05 15.10 2.52
C PRO A 11 10.71 15.65 3.03
N LEU A 12 10.03 16.47 2.24
CA LEU A 12 8.75 17.11 2.60
C LEU A 12 7.56 16.15 2.67
N ILE A 13 7.62 15.02 1.97
CA ILE A 13 6.54 14.02 1.91
C ILE A 13 6.99 12.66 2.50
N ALA A 14 8.21 12.62 3.04
CA ALA A 14 8.84 11.39 3.48
C ALA A 14 8.20 10.87 4.76
N GLY A 15 7.41 9.81 4.62
CA GLY A 15 6.68 9.18 5.73
C GLY A 15 5.20 9.54 5.78
N ASP A 16 4.77 10.49 4.96
CA ASP A 16 3.37 10.89 4.89
C ASP A 16 2.59 10.00 3.92
N LEU A 17 1.28 9.90 4.17
CA LEU A 17 0.35 9.35 3.19
C LEU A 17 0.12 10.39 2.09
N ARG A 18 -0.18 9.92 0.87
CA ARG A 18 -0.46 10.84 -0.23
C ARG A 18 -1.74 11.63 0.04
N LEU A 19 -1.74 12.89 -0.40
CA LEU A 19 -2.87 13.82 -0.26
C LEU A 19 -3.54 14.12 -1.61
N THR A 20 -3.03 13.54 -2.69
CA THR A 20 -3.50 13.79 -4.05
C THR A 20 -3.81 12.48 -4.75
N GLU A 21 -4.70 12.56 -5.72
CA GLU A 21 -4.95 11.45 -6.65
C GLU A 21 -3.69 11.16 -7.46
N ILE A 22 -3.48 9.87 -7.74
CA ILE A 22 -2.40 9.38 -8.57
C ILE A 22 -2.96 8.33 -9.51
N ASP A 23 -2.49 8.32 -10.75
CA ASP A 23 -2.70 7.22 -11.68
C ASP A 23 -1.39 6.47 -11.85
N VAL A 24 -1.47 5.13 -11.81
CA VAL A 24 -0.30 4.26 -11.95
C VAL A 24 -0.48 3.43 -13.22
N ARG A 25 -0.01 3.98 -14.34
CA ARG A 25 -0.15 3.36 -15.67
C ARG A 25 -1.63 3.04 -15.98
N ASP A 26 -1.96 1.76 -16.06
CA ASP A 26 -3.30 1.24 -16.38
C ASP A 26 -4.18 1.05 -15.13
N HIS A 27 -3.73 1.55 -13.98
CA HIS A 27 -4.46 1.48 -12.72
C HIS A 27 -4.85 2.87 -12.23
N SER A 28 -6.13 3.03 -11.93
CA SER A 28 -6.59 4.20 -11.17
C SER A 28 -6.15 4.06 -9.73
N GLY A 29 -5.68 5.16 -9.15
CA GLY A 29 -5.40 5.20 -7.73
C GLY A 29 -6.67 5.00 -6.91
N VAL A 30 -6.52 4.47 -5.69
CA VAL A 30 -7.55 4.64 -4.66
C VAL A 30 -7.77 6.15 -4.43
N SER A 31 -8.91 6.61 -3.92
CA SER A 31 -9.00 8.04 -3.55
C SER A 31 -7.96 8.39 -2.48
N ALA A 32 -7.32 9.55 -2.57
CA ALA A 32 -6.37 10.01 -1.56
C ALA A 32 -7.01 10.06 -0.16
N GLU A 33 -8.30 10.37 -0.08
CA GLU A 33 -9.07 10.41 1.17
C GLU A 33 -9.30 9.02 1.78
N GLU A 34 -9.33 7.98 0.95
CA GLU A 34 -9.54 6.60 1.38
C GLU A 34 -8.25 5.90 1.82
N VAL A 35 -7.07 6.41 1.40
CA VAL A 35 -5.75 5.83 1.71
C VAL A 35 -5.54 5.59 3.21
N PRO A 36 -5.85 6.52 4.14
CA PRO A 36 -5.67 6.27 5.57
C PRO A 36 -6.47 5.06 6.06
N ALA A 37 -7.76 4.97 5.70
CA ALA A 37 -8.62 3.86 6.10
C ALA A 37 -8.13 2.53 5.51
N LYS A 38 -7.72 2.56 4.25
CA LYS A 38 -7.16 1.42 3.50
C LYS A 38 -5.83 0.92 4.09
N MET A 39 -4.96 1.83 4.50
CA MET A 39 -3.73 1.48 5.21
C MET A 39 -3.99 0.90 6.61
N THR A 40 -4.99 1.40 7.34
CA THR A 40 -5.42 0.79 8.61
C THR A 40 -5.94 -0.62 8.39
N GLU A 41 -6.83 -0.84 7.41
CA GLU A 41 -7.35 -2.16 7.03
C GLU A 41 -6.20 -3.14 6.73
N PHE A 42 -5.17 -2.70 6.01
CA PHE A 42 -3.99 -3.49 5.70
C PHE A 42 -3.18 -3.88 6.95
N VAL A 43 -2.95 -2.94 7.88
CA VAL A 43 -2.20 -3.20 9.12
C VAL A 43 -2.98 -4.13 10.03
N ASP A 44 -4.29 -3.93 10.14
CA ASP A 44 -5.18 -4.78 10.94
C ASP A 44 -5.24 -6.20 10.37
N TRP A 45 -5.35 -6.34 9.05
CA TRP A 45 -5.20 -7.62 8.38
C TRP A 45 -3.85 -8.25 8.72
N PHE A 46 -2.74 -7.54 8.52
CA PHE A 46 -1.41 -8.11 8.73
C PHE A 46 -1.21 -8.60 10.18
N ASN A 47 -1.71 -7.87 11.17
CA ASN A 47 -1.58 -8.25 12.58
C ASN A 47 -2.57 -9.34 13.03
N SER A 48 -3.71 -9.49 12.36
CA SER A 48 -4.73 -10.50 12.68
C SER A 48 -4.56 -11.78 11.86
N HIS A 49 -3.81 -11.74 10.76
CA HIS A 49 -3.63 -12.87 9.88
C HIS A 49 -2.69 -13.90 10.52
N GLU A 50 -3.21 -15.11 10.74
CA GLU A 50 -2.36 -16.22 11.16
C GLU A 50 -1.38 -16.54 10.02
N HIS A 51 -0.11 -16.22 10.23
CA HIS A 51 0.97 -16.42 9.27
C HIS A 51 1.35 -17.90 9.15
N THR A 52 0.39 -18.73 8.76
CA THR A 52 0.54 -20.19 8.62
C THR A 52 1.13 -20.59 7.26
N THR A 53 1.16 -19.66 6.31
CA THR A 53 1.78 -19.84 5.00
C THR A 53 3.30 -19.69 5.09
N ASP A 54 4.03 -20.31 4.16
CA ASP A 54 5.47 -20.12 4.06
C ASP A 54 5.83 -18.62 3.84
N ILE A 55 7.03 -18.24 4.27
CA ILE A 55 7.45 -16.83 4.28
C ILE A 55 7.46 -16.19 2.89
N ILE A 56 7.66 -16.96 1.82
CA ILE A 56 7.70 -16.43 0.45
C ILE A 56 6.28 -16.04 0.04
N SER A 57 5.31 -16.93 0.26
CA SER A 57 3.90 -16.66 -0.02
C SER A 57 3.37 -15.48 0.80
N LEU A 58 3.68 -15.42 2.09
CA LEU A 58 3.30 -14.29 2.94
C LEU A 58 3.90 -12.98 2.42
N THR A 59 5.18 -12.98 2.03
CA THR A 59 5.84 -11.77 1.50
C THR A 59 5.19 -11.30 0.20
N ALA A 60 4.82 -12.23 -0.69
CA ALA A 60 4.13 -11.90 -1.93
C ALA A 60 2.74 -11.32 -1.66
N GLU A 61 1.98 -11.88 -0.73
CA GLU A 61 0.66 -11.38 -0.36
C GLU A 61 0.72 -9.98 0.29
N VAL A 62 1.66 -9.78 1.23
CA VAL A 62 1.90 -8.48 1.86
C VAL A 62 2.22 -7.42 0.82
N HIS A 63 3.10 -7.74 -0.13
CA HIS A 63 3.46 -6.84 -1.22
C HIS A 63 2.21 -6.49 -2.06
N TYR A 64 1.46 -7.50 -2.48
CA TYR A 64 0.29 -7.31 -3.34
C TYR A 64 -0.79 -6.47 -2.65
N ARG A 65 -1.07 -6.72 -1.37
CA ARG A 65 -2.06 -5.95 -0.59
C ARG A 65 -1.61 -4.53 -0.33
N LEU A 66 -0.32 -4.29 -0.10
CA LEU A 66 0.22 -2.93 0.02
C LEU A 66 0.04 -2.15 -1.29
N PHE A 67 0.31 -2.78 -2.44
CA PHE A 67 0.08 -2.18 -3.76
C PHE A 67 -1.40 -1.83 -3.98
N LYS A 68 -2.33 -2.68 -3.55
CA LYS A 68 -3.78 -2.42 -3.64
C LYS A 68 -4.27 -1.22 -2.82
N GLN A 69 -3.53 -0.78 -1.79
CA GLN A 69 -3.88 0.47 -1.08
C GLN A 69 -3.59 1.71 -1.92
N CYS A 70 -2.76 1.57 -2.96
CA CYS A 70 -2.42 2.63 -3.89
C CYS A 70 -3.23 2.56 -5.18
N CYS A 71 -3.60 1.37 -5.66
CA CYS A 71 -4.16 1.15 -7.00
C CYS A 71 -5.36 0.22 -6.97
N THR A 72 -6.41 0.54 -7.72
CA THR A 72 -7.44 -0.43 -8.09
C THR A 72 -6.96 -1.19 -9.34
N GLY A 73 -7.03 -2.53 -9.28
CA GLY A 73 -6.81 -3.34 -10.48
C GLY A 73 -7.93 -3.10 -11.50
N PRO A 74 -7.73 -3.39 -12.80
CA PRO A 74 -8.87 -3.75 -13.62
C PRO A 74 -9.61 -4.90 -12.93
N GLU A 75 -10.93 -4.84 -12.85
CA GLU A 75 -11.73 -5.92 -12.27
C GLU A 75 -11.49 -7.23 -13.05
N GLY A 76 -10.62 -8.10 -12.55
CA GLY A 76 -10.39 -9.44 -13.10
C GLY A 76 -8.93 -9.83 -13.29
N ILE A 77 -8.34 -10.47 -12.27
CA ILE A 77 -7.46 -11.65 -12.40
C ILE A 77 -7.83 -12.59 -11.25
#